data_AF-A0A0M3IRJ7-F1
#
_entry.id   AF-A0A0M3IRJ7-F1
#
_cell.length_a   1.000
_cell.length_b   1.000
_cell.length_c   1.000
_cell.angle_alpha   90.00
_cell.angle_beta   90.00
_cell.angle_gamma   90.00
#
_symmetry.space_group_name_H-M   'P 1'
#
loop_
_entity.id
_entity.type
_entity.pdbx_description
1 polymer ?
#
loop_
_entity_poly.entity_id
_entity_poly.type
_entity_poly.pdbx_seq_one_letter_code
_entity_poly.pdbx_strand_id
1 'polypeptide(L)'
;MSTIRDKFEKLPELAKPSHYTITLAPDLSKFTFDGQETVDIEVCAFVDLCFILKPTNNLRLHASEINVKKASLILADGSELKNLEVQYDKKWTTITLDLRKEVSPQKARVCLDFVGELNDKMRGFYRSSYKDAAGNERFIASTQFESTYARLSFPCWDEPIYKAKFDISLIVDSNLTALSNMNAISETTTNGKKTVKYATTPLMSTYLVAFAVGDLEYIEDQTKSGCRMRLYTVPGKKEQGRFALELGTKAIDWYNEWFGIVCPLPKIDLLA
;
A
#
# COMPACT_ATOMS: atom_id res chain seq x y z
N MET A 1 42.90 4.49 -7.74
CA MET A 1 41.75 5.27 -7.24
C MET A 1 40.70 4.27 -6.78
N SER A 2 40.51 4.17 -5.47
CA SER A 2 39.49 3.28 -4.88
C SER A 2 38.12 3.82 -5.24
N THR A 3 37.35 3.06 -6.01
CA THR A 3 35.91 3.27 -6.18
C THR A 3 35.26 3.01 -4.83
N ILE A 4 34.97 4.09 -4.10
CA ILE A 4 34.08 4.04 -2.94
C ILE A 4 32.77 3.48 -3.48
N ARG A 5 32.47 2.22 -3.16
CA ARG A 5 31.14 1.65 -3.41
C ARG A 5 30.17 2.51 -2.62
N ASP A 6 29.25 3.17 -3.31
CA ASP A 6 28.18 3.90 -2.68
C ASP A 6 27.49 2.97 -1.67
N LYS A 7 27.59 3.33 -0.39
CA LYS A 7 27.04 2.54 0.70
C LYS A 7 25.53 2.77 0.72
N PHE A 8 24.74 1.71 0.85
CA PHE A 8 23.29 1.81 1.04
C PHE A 8 22.97 2.82 2.15
N GLU A 9 22.10 3.78 1.83
CA GLU A 9 21.69 4.84 2.75
C GLU A 9 20.25 4.56 3.21
N LYS A 10 20.06 4.41 4.53
CA LYS A 10 18.73 4.37 5.14
C LYS A 10 18.08 5.75 5.07
N LEU A 11 16.75 5.80 5.09
CA LEU A 11 16.08 7.07 5.32
C LEU A 11 16.58 7.71 6.62
N PRO A 12 16.79 9.03 6.63
CA PRO A 12 17.11 9.73 7.85
C PRO A 12 15.92 9.64 8.81
N GLU A 13 16.18 9.51 10.11
CA GLU A 13 15.16 9.37 11.16
C GLU A 13 14.48 10.73 11.47
N LEU A 14 14.07 11.47 10.43
CA LEU A 14 13.42 12.78 10.51
C LEU A 14 11.91 12.69 10.70
N ALA A 15 11.32 11.52 10.43
CA ALA A 15 9.91 11.30 10.67
C ALA A 15 9.62 9.80 10.83
N LYS A 16 8.60 9.52 11.63
CA LYS A 16 8.08 8.16 11.83
C LYS A 16 6.59 8.12 11.47
N PRO A 17 6.17 7.31 10.48
CA PRO A 17 4.76 7.15 10.18
C PRO A 17 4.05 6.32 11.26
N SER A 18 2.76 6.59 11.42
CA SER A 18 1.89 5.89 12.37
C SER A 18 0.61 5.37 11.72
N HIS A 19 0.07 6.10 10.75
CA HIS A 19 -1.17 5.75 10.04
C HIS A 19 -1.15 6.28 8.62
N TYR A 20 -1.54 5.44 7.66
CA TYR A 20 -1.73 5.79 6.25
C TYR A 20 -3.22 5.71 5.91
N THR A 21 -3.75 6.74 5.28
CA THR A 21 -5.05 6.67 4.61
C THR A 21 -4.81 6.81 3.12
N ILE A 22 -5.03 5.75 2.36
CA ILE A 22 -4.67 5.65 0.94
C ILE A 22 -5.93 5.36 0.13
N THR A 23 -6.18 6.19 -0.89
CA THR A 23 -7.19 5.96 -1.92
C THR A 23 -6.49 5.80 -3.27
N LEU A 24 -6.76 4.69 -3.96
CA LEU A 24 -6.22 4.43 -5.29
C LEU A 24 -7.36 4.21 -6.29
N ALA A 25 -7.19 4.78 -7.49
CA ALA A 25 -8.12 4.64 -8.61
C ALA A 25 -7.38 4.08 -9.83
N PRO A 26 -7.21 2.75 -9.93
CA PRO A 26 -6.60 2.14 -11.10
C PRO A 26 -7.49 2.24 -12.34
N ASP A 27 -6.86 2.47 -13.49
CA ASP A 27 -7.46 2.44 -14.82
C ASP A 27 -6.80 1.30 -15.61
N LEU A 28 -7.51 0.17 -15.71
CA LEU A 28 -7.03 -1.03 -16.40
C LEU A 28 -7.01 -0.88 -17.93
N SER A 29 -7.49 0.24 -18.48
CA SER A 29 -7.40 0.52 -19.92
C SER A 29 -6.19 1.39 -20.26
N LYS A 30 -5.85 2.34 -19.39
CA LYS A 30 -4.69 3.23 -19.55
C LYS A 30 -3.42 2.70 -18.90
N PHE A 31 -3.56 1.67 -18.06
CA PHE A 31 -2.49 1.11 -17.24
C PHE A 31 -1.81 2.15 -16.34
N THR A 32 -2.62 3.02 -15.76
CA THR A 32 -2.20 4.02 -14.77
C THR A 32 -3.09 3.92 -13.55
N PHE A 33 -2.69 4.57 -12.47
CA PHE A 33 -3.58 4.78 -11.32
C PHE A 33 -3.36 6.17 -10.73
N ASP A 34 -4.46 6.82 -10.37
CA ASP A 34 -4.43 8.00 -9.52
C ASP A 34 -4.38 7.56 -8.05
N GLY A 35 -3.60 8.26 -7.25
CA GLY A 35 -3.48 8.02 -5.83
C GLY A 35 -3.63 9.31 -5.03
N GLN A 36 -4.30 9.20 -3.90
CA GLN A 36 -4.34 10.21 -2.87
C GLN A 36 -4.02 9.53 -1.55
N GLU A 37 -3.10 10.11 -0.79
CA GLU A 37 -2.78 9.62 0.54
C GLU A 37 -2.64 10.74 1.56
N THR A 38 -2.93 10.37 2.80
CA THR A 38 -2.47 11.12 3.96
C THR A 38 -1.69 10.19 4.88
N VAL A 39 -0.60 10.71 5.45
CA VAL A 39 0.26 9.95 6.37
C VAL A 39 0.40 10.73 7.66
N ASP A 40 -0.14 10.17 8.74
CA ASP A 40 0.07 10.68 10.09
C ASP A 40 1.48 10.31 10.53
N ILE A 41 2.30 11.33 10.76
CA ILE A 41 3.70 11.20 11.14
C ILE A 41 3.98 11.90 12.47
N GLU A 42 5.01 11.41 13.14
CA GLU A 42 5.76 12.19 14.12
C GLU A 42 6.99 12.75 13.41
N VAL A 43 7.07 14.07 13.25
CA VAL A 43 8.29 14.74 12.80
C VAL A 43 9.29 14.63 13.94
N CYS A 44 10.37 13.91 13.67
CA CYS A 44 11.48 13.71 14.59
C CYS A 44 12.55 14.77 14.29
N ALA A 45 13.10 15.37 15.35
CA ALA A 45 14.33 16.12 15.20
C ALA A 45 15.49 15.14 14.98
N PHE A 46 16.48 15.53 14.16
CA PHE A 46 17.74 14.82 14.18
C PHE A 46 18.56 15.28 15.38
N VAL A 47 19.33 14.36 15.93
CA VAL A 47 20.26 14.61 17.02
C VAL A 47 21.59 15.02 16.38
N ASP A 48 22.06 16.24 16.63
CA ASP A 48 23.39 16.65 16.15
C ASP A 48 24.52 15.99 16.96
N LEU A 49 25.78 16.22 16.57
CA LEU A 49 26.96 15.68 17.28
C LEU A 49 27.04 16.09 18.76
N CYS A 50 26.23 17.08 19.19
CA CYS A 50 26.15 17.58 20.56
C CYS A 50 24.92 17.06 21.31
N PHE A 51 24.20 16.07 20.77
CA PHE A 51 22.99 15.49 21.34
C PHE A 51 21.77 16.44 21.42
N ILE A 52 21.73 17.46 20.56
CA ILE A 52 20.63 18.44 20.54
C ILE A 52 19.61 18.06 19.46
N LEU A 53 18.33 18.02 19.82
CA LEU A 53 17.23 17.87 18.87
C LEU A 53 17.13 19.11 17.99
N LYS A 54 17.38 18.97 16.68
CA LYS A 54 17.24 20.06 15.71
C LYS A 54 15.98 19.94 14.84
N PRO A 55 15.28 21.07 14.61
CA PRO A 55 14.22 21.15 13.60
C PRO A 55 14.68 20.62 12.24
N THR A 56 13.74 20.15 11.42
CA THR A 56 14.01 19.77 10.03
C THR A 56 13.35 20.75 9.07
N ASN A 57 13.99 21.00 7.93
CA ASN A 57 13.42 21.76 6.81
C ASN A 57 12.97 20.88 5.65
N ASN A 58 13.09 19.55 5.78
CA ASN A 58 12.71 18.61 4.73
C ASN A 58 12.19 17.29 5.32
N LEU A 59 11.43 16.56 4.50
CA LEU A 59 11.04 15.17 4.78
C LEU A 59 11.46 14.28 3.60
N ARG A 60 12.19 13.21 3.87
CA ARG A 60 12.62 12.23 2.88
C ARG A 60 11.84 10.93 3.06
N LEU A 61 11.31 10.42 1.96
CA LEU A 61 10.55 9.16 1.89
C LEU A 61 10.84 8.42 0.58
N HIS A 62 10.47 7.15 0.49
CA HIS A 62 10.66 6.35 -0.72
C HIS A 62 9.52 6.59 -1.72
N ALA A 63 9.88 6.81 -2.97
CA ALA A 63 8.97 6.79 -4.11
C ALA A 63 9.77 6.50 -5.39
N SER A 64 9.28 5.62 -6.23
CA SER A 64 9.89 5.27 -7.51
C SER A 64 8.81 5.12 -8.56
N GLU A 65 9.05 5.61 -9.77
CA GLU A 65 8.05 5.52 -10.87
C GLU A 65 6.67 6.13 -10.49
N ILE A 66 6.65 7.04 -9.50
CA ILE A 66 5.47 7.80 -9.05
C ILE A 66 5.66 9.28 -9.40
N ASN A 67 4.62 9.91 -9.94
CA ASN A 67 4.57 11.33 -10.25
C ASN A 67 3.69 12.07 -9.22
N VAL A 68 4.31 12.71 -8.23
CA VAL A 68 3.62 13.51 -7.23
C VAL A 68 3.10 14.81 -7.87
N LYS A 69 1.78 14.99 -7.82
CA LYS A 69 1.06 16.15 -8.38
C LYS A 69 0.85 17.25 -7.36
N LYS A 70 0.60 16.89 -6.11
CA LYS A 70 0.48 17.83 -5.00
C LYS A 70 1.13 17.26 -3.75
N ALA A 71 1.75 18.15 -2.99
CA ALA A 71 2.30 17.83 -1.69
C ALA A 71 1.99 18.96 -0.70
N SER A 72 1.51 18.59 0.48
CA SER A 72 1.39 19.49 1.62
C SER A 72 1.70 18.81 2.95
N LEU A 73 1.98 19.62 3.97
CA LEU A 73 2.16 19.18 5.35
C LEU A 73 1.23 19.97 6.26
N ILE A 74 0.36 19.28 6.99
CA ILE A 74 -0.49 19.87 8.02
C ILE A 74 0.23 19.69 9.37
N LEU A 75 0.50 20.78 10.07
CA LEU A 75 1.17 20.81 11.37
C LEU A 75 0.18 20.61 12.52
N ALA A 76 0.70 20.42 13.74
CA ALA A 76 -0.10 20.15 14.93
C ALA A 76 -1.09 21.28 15.29
N ASP A 77 -0.75 22.53 14.94
CA ASP A 77 -1.60 23.71 15.13
C ASP A 77 -2.67 23.87 14.05
N GLY A 78 -2.72 22.95 13.08
CA GLY A 78 -3.62 22.98 11.93
C GLY A 78 -3.15 23.86 10.77
N SER A 79 -2.00 24.53 10.90
CA SER A 79 -1.40 25.27 9.79
C SER A 79 -0.91 24.33 8.70
N GLU A 80 -1.06 24.75 7.44
CA GLU A 80 -0.73 23.92 6.29
C GLU A 80 0.38 24.55 5.45
N LEU A 81 1.45 23.79 5.22
CA LEU A 81 2.49 24.10 4.27
C LEU A 81 2.09 23.53 2.90
N LYS A 82 1.41 24.35 2.09
CA LYS A 82 0.87 23.95 0.77
C LYS A 82 1.91 23.99 -0.34
N ASN A 83 1.72 23.19 -1.39
CA ASN A 83 2.53 23.20 -2.61
C ASN A 83 4.03 23.05 -2.30
N LEU A 84 4.36 22.03 -1.51
CA LEU A 84 5.76 21.69 -1.23
C LEU A 84 6.45 21.27 -2.53
N GLU A 85 7.68 21.71 -2.70
CA GLU A 85 8.51 21.24 -3.80
C GLU A 85 8.93 19.79 -3.54
N VAL A 86 8.90 18.97 -4.61
CA VAL A 86 9.26 17.55 -4.54
C VAL A 86 10.51 17.33 -5.38
N GLN A 87 11.61 17.01 -4.70
CA GLN A 87 12.88 16.68 -5.35
C GLN A 87 13.00 15.16 -5.48
N TYR A 88 13.32 14.68 -6.68
CA TYR A 88 13.41 13.25 -6.97
C TYR A 88 14.85 12.78 -7.01
N ASP A 89 15.15 11.73 -6.25
CA ASP A 89 16.42 11.00 -6.34
C ASP A 89 16.16 9.60 -6.89
N LYS A 90 16.36 9.45 -8.20
CA LYS A 90 16.16 8.18 -8.91
C LYS A 90 17.16 7.11 -8.50
N LYS A 91 18.37 7.49 -8.06
CA LYS A 91 19.42 6.54 -7.66
C LYS A 91 19.02 5.85 -6.37
N TRP A 92 18.50 6.63 -5.41
CA TRP A 92 18.09 6.13 -4.10
C TRP A 92 16.60 5.76 -4.02
N THR A 93 15.83 5.99 -5.08
CA THR A 93 14.37 5.76 -5.11
C THR A 93 13.63 6.52 -4.00
N THR A 94 14.06 7.75 -3.76
CA THR A 94 13.50 8.64 -2.74
C THR A 94 12.98 9.93 -3.34
N ILE A 95 12.03 10.54 -2.65
CA ILE A 95 11.66 11.93 -2.83
C ILE A 95 11.96 12.71 -1.55
N THR A 96 12.26 13.99 -1.71
CA THR A 96 12.42 14.95 -0.61
C THR A 96 11.39 16.06 -0.77
N LEU A 97 10.58 16.26 0.26
CA LEU A 97 9.64 17.37 0.37
C LEU A 97 10.35 18.56 1.04
N ASP A 98 10.49 19.67 0.33
CA ASP A 98 11.04 20.92 0.89
C ASP A 98 9.95 21.64 1.71
N LEU A 99 10.15 21.74 3.03
CA LEU A 99 9.20 22.38 3.95
C LEU A 99 9.27 23.91 3.89
N ARG A 100 10.32 24.48 3.27
CA ARG A 100 10.60 25.93 3.11
C ARG A 100 10.82 26.70 4.42
N LYS A 101 10.67 26.02 5.56
CA LYS A 101 10.94 26.54 6.90
C LYS A 101 11.36 25.39 7.81
N GLU A 102 12.04 25.73 8.89
CA GLU A 102 12.31 24.77 9.96
C GLU A 102 11.02 24.39 10.69
N VAL A 103 10.81 23.08 10.83
CA VAL A 103 9.70 22.46 11.55
C VAL A 103 10.27 21.74 12.77
N SER A 104 9.88 22.22 13.95
CA SER A 104 10.24 21.59 15.22
C SER A 104 9.51 20.26 15.40
N PRO A 105 10.04 19.35 16.24
CA PRO A 105 9.42 18.05 16.51
C PRO A 105 7.96 18.18 16.93
N GLN A 106 7.08 17.48 16.22
CA GLN A 106 5.64 17.53 16.45
C GLN A 106 4.94 16.44 15.66
N LYS A 107 3.66 16.20 15.98
CA LYS A 107 2.78 15.45 15.09
C LYS A 107 2.46 16.29 13.86
N ALA A 108 2.42 15.64 12.70
CA ALA A 108 2.03 16.28 11.46
C ALA A 108 1.35 15.26 10.55
N ARG A 109 0.74 15.75 9.47
CA ARG A 109 0.13 14.92 8.43
C ARG A 109 0.66 15.34 7.07
N VAL A 110 1.33 14.42 6.39
CA VAL A 110 1.73 14.57 4.99
C VAL A 110 0.52 14.27 4.11
N CYS A 111 0.25 15.11 3.12
CA CYS A 111 -0.83 14.91 2.15
C CYS A 111 -0.23 14.89 0.74
N LEU A 112 -0.50 13.83 -0.03
CA LEU A 112 0.05 13.65 -1.37
C LEU A 112 -1.03 13.23 -2.36
N ASP A 113 -1.11 13.94 -3.50
CA ASP A 113 -1.82 13.48 -4.69
C ASP A 113 -0.75 13.04 -5.70
N PHE A 114 -0.88 11.86 -6.30
CA PHE A 114 0.12 11.31 -7.21
C PHE A 114 -0.50 10.43 -8.30
N VAL A 115 0.29 10.15 -9.33
CA VAL A 115 -0.06 9.21 -10.42
C VAL A 115 1.06 8.19 -10.55
N GLY A 116 0.70 6.92 -10.67
CA GLY A 116 1.62 5.83 -10.97
C GLY A 116 1.21 5.00 -12.19
N GLU A 117 2.08 4.06 -12.56
CA GLU A 117 1.89 3.16 -13.69
C GLU A 117 1.62 1.73 -13.22
N LEU A 118 0.63 1.07 -13.83
CA LEU A 118 0.46 -0.37 -13.73
C LEU A 118 1.45 -1.07 -14.65
N ASN A 119 2.69 -1.22 -14.17
CA ASN A 119 3.79 -1.87 -14.91
C ASN A 119 3.52 -3.36 -15.17
N ASP A 120 4.33 -4.01 -16.01
CA ASP A 120 4.24 -5.44 -16.35
C ASP A 120 5.41 -6.28 -15.80
N LYS A 121 6.07 -5.80 -14.74
CA LYS A 121 7.30 -6.38 -14.16
C LYS A 121 7.05 -7.21 -12.89
N MET A 122 5.79 -7.53 -12.58
CA MET A 122 5.39 -8.30 -11.40
C MET A 122 5.91 -7.76 -10.05
N ARG A 123 5.97 -6.42 -9.93
CA ARG A 123 6.44 -5.72 -8.73
C ARG A 123 5.71 -4.40 -8.56
N GLY A 124 5.56 -3.93 -7.32
CA GLY A 124 4.74 -2.76 -7.04
C GLY A 124 3.28 -3.07 -7.37
N PHE A 125 2.56 -2.09 -7.93
CA PHE A 125 1.20 -2.27 -8.42
C PHE A 125 1.29 -2.51 -9.92
N TYR A 126 1.10 -3.76 -10.34
CA TYR A 126 1.40 -4.22 -11.69
C TYR A 126 0.17 -4.83 -12.35
N ARG A 127 0.15 -4.84 -13.68
CA ARG A 127 -0.86 -5.53 -14.49
C ARG A 127 -0.38 -6.94 -14.87
N SER A 128 -1.31 -7.87 -14.88
CA SER A 128 -1.20 -9.17 -15.53
C SER A 128 -2.38 -9.35 -16.48
N SER A 129 -2.28 -10.27 -17.44
CA SER A 129 -3.37 -10.56 -18.37
C SER A 129 -3.75 -12.03 -18.42
N TYR A 130 -4.99 -12.29 -18.81
CA TYR A 130 -5.51 -13.62 -19.10
C TYR A 130 -6.47 -13.57 -20.29
N LYS A 131 -6.80 -14.75 -20.83
CA LYS A 131 -7.81 -14.90 -21.88
C LYS A 131 -9.13 -15.35 -21.27
N ASP A 132 -10.21 -14.61 -21.55
CA ASP A 132 -11.56 -15.02 -21.15
C ASP A 132 -12.07 -16.18 -22.03
N ALA A 133 -13.26 -16.70 -21.70
CA ALA A 133 -13.86 -17.83 -22.43
C ALA A 133 -14.12 -17.53 -23.92
N ALA A 134 -14.24 -16.25 -24.30
CA ALA A 134 -14.39 -15.82 -25.69
C ALA A 134 -13.04 -15.51 -26.36
N GLY A 135 -11.92 -15.72 -25.68
CA GLY A 135 -10.58 -15.46 -26.18
C GLY A 135 -10.14 -14.00 -26.14
N ASN A 136 -10.91 -13.11 -25.49
CA ASN A 136 -10.51 -11.71 -25.33
C ASN A 136 -9.46 -11.60 -24.23
N GLU A 137 -8.53 -10.66 -24.42
CA GLU A 137 -7.58 -10.32 -23.36
C GLU A 137 -8.26 -9.49 -22.28
N ARG A 138 -8.05 -9.89 -21.02
CA ARG A 138 -8.51 -9.21 -19.81
C ARG A 138 -7.33 -8.95 -18.91
N PHE A 139 -7.42 -7.88 -18.12
CA PHE A 139 -6.34 -7.46 -17.23
C PHE A 139 -6.76 -7.56 -15.77
N ILE A 140 -5.80 -7.88 -14.92
CA ILE A 140 -5.87 -7.79 -13.47
C ILE A 140 -4.75 -6.85 -13.04
N ALA A 141 -5.02 -5.96 -12.10
CA ALA A 141 -3.98 -5.25 -11.39
C ALA A 141 -3.81 -5.88 -10.00
N SER A 142 -2.57 -6.12 -9.58
CA SER A 142 -2.27 -6.71 -8.27
C SER A 142 -0.95 -6.20 -7.73
N THR A 143 -0.72 -6.39 -6.45
CA THR A 143 0.46 -5.88 -5.75
C THR A 143 1.45 -6.97 -5.38
N GLN A 144 2.74 -6.72 -5.60
CA GLN A 144 3.85 -7.47 -5.01
C GLN A 144 4.86 -6.48 -4.45
N PHE A 145 4.87 -6.30 -3.13
CA PHE A 145 5.67 -5.25 -2.47
C PHE A 145 6.96 -5.75 -1.83
N GLU A 146 7.05 -7.03 -1.47
CA GLU A 146 8.28 -7.54 -0.90
C GLU A 146 9.40 -7.60 -1.96
N SER A 147 10.61 -7.07 -1.70
CA SER A 147 11.07 -6.49 -0.41
C SER A 147 10.96 -4.96 -0.30
N THR A 148 10.98 -4.21 -1.40
CA THR A 148 11.08 -2.73 -1.41
C THR A 148 10.26 -2.09 -2.53
N TYR A 149 9.11 -2.68 -2.84
CA TYR A 149 8.31 -2.29 -4.00
C TYR A 149 7.01 -1.57 -3.63
N ALA A 150 6.69 -1.38 -2.34
CA ALA A 150 5.57 -0.51 -1.96
C ALA A 150 5.77 0.93 -2.47
N ARG A 151 7.02 1.39 -2.51
CA ARG A 151 7.43 2.69 -3.08
C ARG A 151 7.12 2.88 -4.58
N LEU A 152 6.78 1.81 -5.30
CA LEU A 152 6.30 1.86 -6.70
C LEU A 152 4.79 2.10 -6.79
N SER A 153 4.08 2.18 -5.66
CA SER A 153 2.63 2.26 -5.61
C SER A 153 2.11 3.45 -4.82
N PHE A 154 2.81 3.84 -3.76
CA PHE A 154 2.53 5.06 -3.03
C PHE A 154 3.81 5.54 -2.32
N PRO A 155 4.05 6.86 -2.24
CA PRO A 155 5.17 7.40 -1.47
C PRO A 155 5.10 6.97 0.02
N CYS A 156 6.16 6.36 0.55
CA CYS A 156 6.13 5.86 1.92
C CYS A 156 7.51 5.70 2.56
N TRP A 157 7.57 5.53 3.88
CA TRP A 157 8.77 5.10 4.59
C TRP A 157 8.95 3.59 4.41
N ASP A 158 9.32 3.19 3.19
CA ASP A 158 9.40 1.79 2.76
C ASP A 158 10.62 1.04 3.31
N GLU A 159 10.71 0.94 4.65
CA GLU A 159 11.63 0.07 5.38
C GLU A 159 10.83 -0.71 6.44
N PRO A 160 11.11 -2.02 6.67
CA PRO A 160 10.28 -2.85 7.55
C PRO A 160 10.12 -2.34 8.98
N ILE A 161 11.05 -1.53 9.48
CA ILE A 161 11.02 -0.94 10.82
C ILE A 161 9.91 0.12 10.99
N TYR A 162 9.50 0.78 9.91
CA TYR A 162 8.46 1.80 9.92
C TYR A 162 7.08 1.16 9.78
N LYS A 163 6.66 0.45 10.84
CA LYS A 163 5.31 -0.12 10.89
C LYS A 163 4.26 0.97 11.10
N ALA A 164 3.13 0.83 10.44
CA ALA A 164 1.98 1.72 10.55
C ALA A 164 0.66 0.95 10.41
N LYS A 165 -0.46 1.61 10.65
CA LYS A 165 -1.80 1.14 10.27
C LYS A 165 -2.16 1.69 8.90
N PHE A 166 -3.00 0.98 8.17
CA PHE A 166 -3.41 1.35 6.81
C PHE A 166 -4.93 1.31 6.69
N ASP A 167 -5.51 2.42 6.24
CA ASP A 167 -6.87 2.51 5.73
C ASP A 167 -6.79 2.57 4.22
N ILE A 168 -7.25 1.52 3.54
CA ILE A 168 -7.22 1.42 2.08
C ILE A 168 -8.61 1.65 1.51
N SER A 169 -8.68 2.43 0.43
CA SER A 169 -9.87 2.59 -0.41
C SER A 169 -9.50 2.39 -1.87
N LEU A 170 -10.34 1.66 -2.61
CA LEU A 170 -10.16 1.41 -4.05
C LEU A 170 -11.36 1.95 -4.82
N ILE A 171 -11.10 2.75 -5.85
CA ILE A 171 -12.11 3.26 -6.78
C ILE A 171 -11.94 2.51 -8.11
N VAL A 172 -12.87 1.63 -8.43
CA VAL A 172 -12.78 0.71 -9.58
C VAL A 172 -14.06 0.72 -10.40
N ASP A 173 -14.03 0.22 -11.63
CA ASP A 173 -15.26 0.01 -12.39
C ASP A 173 -16.19 -0.97 -11.66
N SER A 174 -17.50 -0.69 -11.67
CA SER A 174 -18.47 -1.34 -10.77
C SER A 174 -18.56 -2.86 -10.94
N ASN A 175 -18.26 -3.37 -12.14
CA ASN A 175 -18.25 -4.78 -12.48
C ASN A 175 -16.97 -5.52 -12.04
N LEU A 176 -15.92 -4.82 -11.62
CA LEU A 176 -14.66 -5.45 -11.19
C LEU A 176 -14.71 -5.82 -9.71
N THR A 177 -14.05 -6.91 -9.34
CA THR A 177 -13.74 -7.23 -7.95
C THR A 177 -12.57 -6.37 -7.48
N ALA A 178 -12.65 -5.85 -6.25
CA ALA A 178 -11.56 -5.17 -5.57
C ALA A 178 -11.26 -5.92 -4.27
N LEU A 179 -9.99 -6.16 -3.99
CA LEU A 179 -9.50 -6.86 -2.81
C LEU A 179 -8.45 -6.01 -2.11
N SER A 180 -8.36 -6.12 -0.79
CA SER A 180 -7.25 -5.60 0.00
C SER A 180 -7.01 -6.47 1.25
N ASN A 181 -6.09 -6.10 2.14
CA ASN A 181 -5.74 -6.89 3.33
C ASN A 181 -6.96 -7.19 4.23
N MET A 182 -7.79 -6.19 4.49
CA MET A 182 -8.91 -6.28 5.44
C MET A 182 -10.25 -6.51 4.74
N ASN A 183 -11.29 -6.79 5.52
CA ASN A 183 -12.66 -6.88 5.01
C ASN A 183 -13.18 -5.51 4.55
N ALA A 184 -14.04 -5.50 3.53
CA ALA A 184 -14.76 -4.30 3.13
C ALA A 184 -15.75 -3.89 4.24
N ILE A 185 -15.82 -2.59 4.52
CA ILE A 185 -16.73 -1.97 5.51
C ILE A 185 -17.73 -1.02 4.86
N SER A 186 -17.48 -0.59 3.62
CA SER A 186 -18.38 0.24 2.84
C SER A 186 -18.13 0.02 1.36
N GLU A 187 -19.21 -0.05 0.58
CA GLU A 187 -19.16 -0.05 -0.89
C GLU A 187 -20.23 0.93 -1.40
N THR A 188 -19.79 1.91 -2.19
CA THR A 188 -20.68 2.92 -2.77
C THR A 188 -20.44 3.05 -4.26
N THR A 189 -21.49 2.95 -5.06
CA THR A 189 -21.43 3.03 -6.53
C THR A 189 -21.93 4.40 -7.00
N THR A 190 -21.19 5.06 -7.88
CA THR A 190 -21.54 6.34 -8.47
C THR A 190 -20.94 6.43 -9.87
N ASN A 191 -21.76 6.79 -10.87
CA ASN A 191 -21.33 7.01 -12.26
C ASN A 191 -20.51 5.83 -12.85
N GLY A 192 -20.96 4.58 -12.64
CA GLY A 192 -20.30 3.39 -13.19
C GLY A 192 -19.03 2.94 -12.47
N LYS A 193 -18.57 3.69 -11.47
CA LYS A 193 -17.48 3.29 -10.58
C LYS A 193 -17.99 2.94 -9.19
N LYS A 194 -17.31 2.05 -8.49
CA LYS A 194 -17.53 1.78 -7.07
C LYS A 194 -16.31 2.16 -6.25
N THR A 195 -16.57 2.69 -5.07
CA THR A 195 -15.56 2.95 -4.04
C THR A 195 -15.73 1.90 -2.95
N VAL A 196 -14.72 1.06 -2.77
CA VAL A 196 -14.67 0.05 -1.70
C VAL A 196 -13.72 0.54 -0.63
N LYS A 197 -14.22 0.71 0.59
CA LYS A 197 -13.41 1.05 1.78
C LYS A 197 -13.21 -0.20 2.62
N TYR A 198 -11.98 -0.44 3.03
CA TYR A 198 -11.61 -1.57 3.89
C TYR A 198 -11.40 -1.13 5.34
N ALA A 199 -11.55 -2.06 6.28
CA ALA A 199 -11.23 -1.80 7.67
C ALA A 199 -9.73 -1.48 7.85
N THR A 200 -9.40 -0.75 8.91
CA THR A 200 -8.02 -0.45 9.29
C THR A 200 -7.24 -1.74 9.57
N THR A 201 -6.02 -1.84 9.03
CA THR A 201 -5.13 -2.98 9.30
C THR A 201 -4.60 -2.96 10.75
N PRO A 202 -4.14 -4.11 11.27
CA PRO A 202 -3.19 -4.12 12.37
C PRO A 202 -1.91 -3.34 12.04
N LEU A 203 -1.08 -3.10 13.06
CA LEU A 203 0.24 -2.50 12.88
C LEU A 203 1.14 -3.43 12.06
N MET A 204 1.52 -3.04 10.85
CA MET A 204 2.29 -3.86 9.92
C MET A 204 3.27 -3.03 9.08
N SER A 205 4.21 -3.70 8.41
CA SER A 205 5.18 -3.06 7.53
C SER A 205 4.59 -2.83 6.12
N THR A 206 5.11 -1.85 5.39
CA THR A 206 4.65 -1.46 4.04
C THR A 206 4.62 -2.61 3.04
N TYR A 207 5.59 -3.52 3.11
CA TYR A 207 5.70 -4.65 2.17
C TYR A 207 4.56 -5.68 2.27
N LEU A 208 3.75 -5.63 3.34
CA LEU A 208 2.59 -6.49 3.54
C LEU A 208 1.28 -5.86 3.03
N VAL A 209 1.29 -4.57 2.68
CA VAL A 209 0.11 -3.93 2.06
C VAL A 209 -0.17 -4.66 0.75
N ALA A 210 -1.43 -5.02 0.54
CA ALA A 210 -1.85 -5.73 -0.66
C ALA A 210 -3.20 -5.24 -1.15
N PHE A 211 -3.34 -5.16 -2.46
CA PHE A 211 -4.61 -4.97 -3.14
C PHE A 211 -4.60 -5.56 -4.54
N ALA A 212 -5.78 -5.95 -5.01
CA ALA A 212 -5.97 -6.47 -6.35
C ALA A 212 -7.31 -6.00 -6.93
N VAL A 213 -7.34 -5.79 -8.25
CA VAL A 213 -8.50 -5.34 -9.00
C VAL A 213 -8.59 -6.12 -10.30
N GLY A 214 -9.74 -6.72 -10.57
CA GLY A 214 -9.97 -7.46 -11.81
C GLY A 214 -11.33 -8.16 -11.81
N ASP A 215 -11.68 -8.77 -12.93
CA ASP A 215 -12.83 -9.65 -13.00
C ASP A 215 -12.44 -11.00 -12.35
N LEU A 216 -12.91 -11.22 -11.12
CA LEU A 216 -12.51 -12.34 -10.28
C LEU A 216 -13.75 -12.96 -9.64
N GLU A 217 -13.80 -14.29 -9.68
CA GLU A 217 -14.75 -15.10 -8.92
C GLU A 217 -14.04 -15.78 -7.75
N TYR A 218 -14.81 -16.29 -6.80
CA TYR A 218 -14.26 -17.02 -5.67
C TYR A 218 -15.11 -18.21 -5.25
N ILE A 219 -14.45 -19.11 -4.53
CA ILE A 219 -15.07 -20.08 -3.61
C ILE A 219 -14.70 -19.70 -2.18
N GLU A 220 -15.55 -20.04 -1.22
CA GLU A 220 -15.34 -19.69 0.18
C GLU A 220 -15.54 -20.87 1.12
N ASP A 221 -14.89 -20.78 2.28
CA ASP A 221 -14.93 -21.71 3.40
C ASP A 221 -14.74 -20.93 4.70
N GLN A 222 -14.86 -21.60 5.85
CA GLN A 222 -14.70 -20.99 7.16
C GLN A 222 -13.90 -21.88 8.10
N THR A 223 -12.88 -21.30 8.73
CA THR A 223 -12.09 -21.95 9.80
C THR A 223 -12.96 -22.24 11.02
N LYS A 224 -12.55 -23.18 11.89
CA LYS A 224 -13.24 -23.46 13.16
C LYS A 224 -13.32 -22.23 14.07
N SER A 225 -12.36 -21.32 13.97
CA SER A 225 -12.33 -20.07 14.73
C SER A 225 -13.20 -18.95 14.12
N GLY A 226 -13.90 -19.22 13.02
CA GLY A 226 -14.81 -18.27 12.37
C GLY A 226 -14.16 -17.31 11.37
N CYS A 227 -12.83 -17.37 11.17
CA CYS A 227 -12.15 -16.61 10.11
C CYS A 227 -12.61 -17.10 8.74
N ARG A 228 -13.10 -16.18 7.91
CA ARG A 228 -13.57 -16.47 6.54
C ARG A 228 -12.39 -16.69 5.61
N MET A 229 -12.39 -17.79 4.87
CA MET A 229 -11.38 -18.06 3.85
C MET A 229 -11.99 -18.01 2.47
N ARG A 230 -11.32 -17.32 1.53
CA ARG A 230 -11.74 -17.25 0.13
C ARG A 230 -10.58 -17.52 -0.78
N LEU A 231 -10.84 -18.24 -1.87
CA LEU A 231 -9.90 -18.38 -2.98
C LEU A 231 -10.49 -17.70 -4.20
N TYR A 232 -9.80 -16.65 -4.63
CA TYR A 232 -10.09 -15.86 -5.82
C TYR A 232 -9.29 -16.36 -7.01
N THR A 233 -9.91 -16.32 -8.19
CA THR A 233 -9.27 -16.62 -9.47
C THR A 233 -10.08 -15.97 -10.61
N VAL A 234 -9.50 -15.98 -11.81
CA VAL A 234 -10.22 -15.62 -13.05
C VAL A 234 -11.46 -16.50 -13.26
N PRO A 235 -12.51 -15.97 -13.94
CA PRO A 235 -13.74 -16.69 -14.25
C PRO A 235 -13.53 -18.03 -14.94
N GLY A 236 -14.31 -19.03 -14.52
CA GLY A 236 -14.30 -20.39 -15.08
C GLY A 236 -13.23 -21.31 -14.47
N LYS A 237 -12.48 -20.84 -13.46
CA LYS A 237 -11.40 -21.62 -12.83
C LYS A 237 -11.57 -21.85 -11.33
N LYS A 238 -12.57 -21.26 -10.65
CA LYS A 238 -12.69 -21.35 -9.17
C LYS A 238 -12.66 -22.77 -8.61
N GLU A 239 -13.23 -23.73 -9.32
CA GLU A 239 -13.26 -25.13 -8.88
C GLU A 239 -11.87 -25.78 -8.83
N GLN A 240 -10.90 -25.28 -9.59
CA GLN A 240 -9.50 -25.72 -9.53
C GLN A 240 -8.85 -25.34 -8.19
N GLY A 241 -9.36 -24.30 -7.52
CA GLY A 241 -8.88 -23.85 -6.22
C GLY A 241 -9.44 -24.64 -5.03
N ARG A 242 -10.40 -25.55 -5.22
CA ARG A 242 -11.11 -26.22 -4.12
C ARG A 242 -10.16 -26.93 -3.14
N PHE A 243 -9.19 -27.66 -3.68
CA PHE A 243 -8.18 -28.31 -2.85
C PHE A 243 -7.34 -27.30 -2.04
N ALA A 244 -6.92 -26.20 -2.65
CA ALA A 244 -6.11 -25.18 -1.99
C ALA A 244 -6.91 -24.45 -0.90
N LEU A 245 -8.20 -24.20 -1.12
CA LEU A 245 -9.10 -23.62 -0.12
C LEU A 245 -9.25 -24.55 1.09
N GLU A 246 -9.61 -25.82 0.86
CA GLU A 246 -9.81 -26.81 1.94
C GLU A 246 -8.53 -27.04 2.75
N LEU A 247 -7.38 -27.15 2.07
CA LEU A 247 -6.09 -27.29 2.72
C LEU A 247 -5.71 -26.03 3.50
N GLY A 248 -5.95 -24.85 2.92
CA GLY A 248 -5.70 -23.56 3.55
C GLY A 248 -6.49 -23.40 4.86
N THR A 249 -7.80 -23.71 4.84
CA THR A 249 -8.65 -23.67 6.03
C THR A 249 -8.12 -24.57 7.13
N LYS A 250 -7.80 -25.83 6.81
CA LYS A 250 -7.24 -26.79 7.77
C LYS A 250 -5.88 -26.35 8.31
N ALA A 251 -5.04 -25.75 7.46
CA ALA A 251 -3.73 -25.25 7.88
C ALA A 251 -3.86 -24.09 8.87
N ILE A 252 -4.79 -23.15 8.66
CA ILE A 252 -5.03 -22.06 9.61
C ILE A 252 -5.56 -22.60 10.94
N ASP A 253 -6.49 -23.56 10.93
CA ASP A 253 -6.94 -24.21 12.17
C ASP A 253 -5.78 -24.89 12.91
N TRP A 254 -4.91 -25.60 12.18
CA TRP A 254 -3.73 -26.23 12.76
C TRP A 254 -2.75 -25.20 13.34
N TYR A 255 -2.49 -24.09 12.65
CA TYR A 255 -1.62 -23.02 13.17
C TYR A 255 -2.22 -22.34 14.39
N ASN A 256 -3.54 -22.14 14.43
CA ASN A 256 -4.23 -21.62 15.61
C ASN A 256 -4.01 -22.52 16.84
N GLU A 257 -4.18 -23.84 16.66
CA GLU A 257 -3.97 -24.84 17.71
C GLU A 257 -2.48 -24.91 18.12
N TRP A 258 -1.57 -24.95 17.15
CA TRP A 258 -0.14 -25.12 17.37
C TRP A 258 0.52 -23.92 18.07
N PHE A 259 0.23 -22.71 17.61
CA PHE A 259 0.81 -21.49 18.20
C PHE A 259 0.03 -20.99 19.41
N GLY A 260 -1.19 -21.50 19.65
CA GLY A 260 -2.08 -21.03 20.71
C GLY A 260 -2.58 -19.59 20.48
N ILE A 261 -2.52 -19.10 19.24
CA ILE A 261 -2.94 -17.76 18.85
C ILE A 261 -3.94 -17.90 17.71
N VAL A 262 -5.18 -17.49 17.94
CA VAL A 262 -6.21 -17.46 16.90
C VAL A 262 -5.87 -16.40 15.87
N CYS A 263 -6.05 -16.73 14.58
CA CYS A 263 -5.92 -15.79 13.47
C CYS A 263 -6.60 -14.45 13.80
N PRO A 264 -5.85 -13.33 13.85
CA PRO A 264 -6.39 -12.05 14.32
C PRO A 264 -7.21 -11.31 13.26
N LEU A 265 -7.25 -11.82 12.02
CA LEU A 265 -7.93 -11.19 10.90
C LEU A 265 -9.32 -11.80 10.71
N PRO A 266 -10.32 -11.00 10.31
CA PRO A 266 -11.67 -11.50 10.07
C PRO A 266 -11.78 -12.37 8.81
N LYS A 267 -10.80 -12.25 7.90
CA LYS A 267 -10.75 -12.99 6.65
C LYS A 267 -9.32 -13.22 6.18
N ILE A 268 -9.13 -14.28 5.38
CA ILE A 268 -7.94 -14.58 4.60
C ILE A 268 -8.38 -14.80 3.15
N ASP A 269 -7.76 -14.09 2.22
CA ASP A 269 -8.00 -14.27 0.80
C ASP A 269 -6.74 -14.82 0.14
N LEU A 270 -6.89 -15.90 -0.63
CA LEU A 270 -5.89 -16.44 -1.54
C LEU A 270 -6.25 -15.98 -2.96
N LEU A 271 -5.30 -15.46 -3.72
CA LEU A 271 -5.50 -15.02 -5.10
C LEU A 271 -4.57 -15.81 -6.02
N ALA A 272 -5.13 -16.50 -7.00
CA ALA A 272 -4.43 -17.30 -8.00
C ALA A 272 -4.36 -16.58 -9.36
#